data_AF-U5D6C6-F1
#
_entry.id   AF-U5D6C6-F1
#
_cell.length_a   1.000
_cell.length_b   1.000
_cell.length_c   1.000
_cell.angle_alpha   90.00
_cell.angle_beta   90.00
_cell.angle_gamma   90.00
#
_symmetry.space_group_name_H-M   'P 1'
#
loop_
_entity.id
_entity.type
_entity.pdbx_description
1 polymer ?
#
loop_
_entity_poly.entity_id
_entity_poly.type
_entity_poly.pdbx_seq_one_letter_code
_entity_poly.pdbx_strand_id
1 'polypeptide(L)'
;MLVFRGNCGIWRAKTKAVFKDPNMVSSVLFAIDIRSRLEPNLPDRFIGNAVITACASARVKDLEQRPFSFCVEVNKGVPSVFNGNFYVSAWWKFPFHELDFGYGRSVHGGPIVSGMDEFVLLLSNSVERGGINVWLVLEKEFIDRFIVHVYYVI
;
A
#
# COMPACT_ATOMS: atom_id res chain seq x y z
N MET A 1 -12.41 4.99 5.41
CA MET A 1 -12.04 3.94 6.39
C MET A 1 -11.44 2.67 5.77
N LEU A 2 -11.91 2.17 4.61
CA LEU A 2 -11.41 0.93 3.99
C LEU A 2 -9.95 0.99 3.47
N VAL A 3 -9.48 2.15 3.00
CA VAL A 3 -8.11 2.31 2.43
C VAL A 3 -7.01 2.03 3.47
N PHE A 4 -7.24 2.36 4.74
CA PHE A 4 -6.25 2.17 5.79
C PHE A 4 -6.09 0.71 6.24
N ARG A 5 -7.15 -0.11 6.11
CA ARG A 5 -7.11 -1.51 6.59
C ARG A 5 -6.14 -2.35 5.75
N GLY A 6 -6.19 -2.24 4.42
CA GLY A 6 -5.27 -2.96 3.52
C GLY A 6 -3.81 -2.54 3.69
N ASN A 7 -3.57 -1.22 3.82
CA ASN A 7 -2.22 -0.68 4.00
C ASN A 7 -1.60 -1.13 5.33
N CYS A 8 -2.40 -1.20 6.40
CA CYS A 8 -1.92 -1.57 7.73
C CYS A 8 -1.39 -3.00 7.78
N GLY A 9 -2.03 -3.95 7.10
CA GLY A 9 -1.58 -5.35 7.10
C GLY A 9 -0.20 -5.51 6.48
N ILE A 10 -0.01 -4.93 5.30
CA ILE A 10 1.27 -4.90 4.60
C ILE A 10 2.33 -4.16 5.42
N TRP A 11 1.98 -3.02 6.02
CA TRP A 11 2.90 -2.26 6.87
C TRP A 11 3.42 -3.08 8.05
N ARG A 12 2.55 -3.76 8.79
CA ARG A 12 2.98 -4.63 9.90
C ARG A 12 3.83 -5.80 9.40
N ALA A 13 3.41 -6.48 8.33
CA ALA A 13 4.14 -7.64 7.80
C ALA A 13 5.55 -7.27 7.31
N LYS A 14 5.68 -6.21 6.50
CA LYS A 14 6.98 -5.72 6.01
C LYS A 14 7.85 -5.21 7.16
N THR A 15 7.27 -4.53 8.15
CA THR A 15 8.02 -4.07 9.33
C THR A 15 8.65 -5.23 10.09
N LYS A 16 7.87 -6.27 10.41
CA LYS A 16 8.35 -7.46 11.13
C LYS A 16 9.39 -8.25 10.34
N ALA A 17 9.29 -8.24 9.01
CA ALA A 17 10.24 -8.94 8.15
C ALA A 17 11.58 -8.20 8.04
N VAL A 18 11.57 -6.88 7.94
CA VAL A 18 12.77 -6.09 7.60
C VAL A 18 13.49 -5.57 8.85
N PHE A 19 12.75 -5.07 9.83
CA PHE A 19 13.34 -4.40 10.98
C PHE A 19 13.73 -5.41 12.06
N LYS A 20 14.92 -5.24 12.64
CA LYS A 20 15.42 -6.06 13.77
C LYS A 20 15.43 -5.31 15.09
N ASP A 21 15.65 -3.99 15.05
CA ASP A 21 15.67 -3.16 16.26
C ASP A 21 14.23 -2.69 16.61
N PRO A 22 13.68 -3.11 17.77
CA PRO A 22 12.35 -2.71 18.21
C PRO A 22 12.19 -1.20 18.45
N ASN A 23 13.29 -0.45 18.61
CA ASN A 23 13.28 0.98 18.85
C ASN A 23 13.33 1.83 17.58
N MET A 24 13.65 1.23 16.43
CA MET A 24 13.60 1.92 15.15
C MET A 24 12.17 2.34 14.80
N VAL A 25 12.05 3.39 14.00
CA VAL A 25 10.78 3.88 13.47
C VAL A 25 10.60 3.30 12.08
N SER A 26 9.49 2.59 11.88
CA SER A 26 9.00 2.22 10.57
C SER A 26 7.98 3.25 10.09
N SER A 27 8.01 3.56 8.80
CA SER A 27 7.14 4.52 8.14
C SER A 27 6.57 3.92 6.85
N VAL A 28 5.29 4.16 6.64
CA VAL A 28 4.59 3.86 5.39
C VAL A 28 4.01 5.15 4.81
N LEU A 29 4.20 5.34 3.52
CA LEU A 29 3.67 6.48 2.77
C LEU A 29 2.56 5.96 1.87
N PHE A 30 1.50 6.72 1.65
CA PHE A 30 0.42 6.30 0.77
C PHE A 30 -0.26 7.48 0.09
N ALA A 31 -0.67 7.23 -1.15
CA ALA A 31 -1.37 8.20 -1.96
C ALA A 31 -2.84 8.32 -1.53
N ILE A 32 -3.29 9.54 -1.30
CA ILE A 32 -4.68 9.87 -0.99
C ILE A 32 -5.26 10.67 -2.16
N ASP A 33 -6.30 10.12 -2.78
CA ASP A 33 -7.17 10.91 -3.66
C ASP A 33 -8.00 11.89 -2.84
N ILE A 34 -7.89 13.18 -3.17
CA ILE A 34 -8.55 14.28 -2.47
C ILE A 34 -9.74 14.86 -3.23
N ARG A 35 -10.09 14.35 -4.42
CA ARG A 35 -11.17 14.91 -5.25
C ARG A 35 -12.51 15.04 -4.50
N SER A 36 -12.88 14.01 -3.75
CA SER A 36 -14.10 13.97 -2.94
C SER A 36 -13.92 14.48 -1.51
N ARG A 37 -12.80 15.12 -1.21
CA ARG A 37 -12.45 15.62 0.14
C ARG A 37 -12.22 17.13 0.17
N LEU A 38 -12.35 17.80 -0.96
CA LEU A 38 -12.24 19.25 -1.08
C LEU A 38 -13.63 19.87 -0.95
N GLU A 39 -13.68 21.13 -0.54
CA GLU A 39 -14.93 21.90 -0.45
C GLU A 39 -14.83 23.13 -1.38
N PRO A 40 -15.56 23.13 -2.52
CA PRO A 40 -16.39 22.06 -3.05
C PRO A 40 -15.58 20.87 -3.61
N ASN A 41 -16.23 19.71 -3.75
CA ASN A 41 -15.60 18.54 -4.40
C ASN A 41 -15.13 18.90 -5.80
N LEU A 42 -14.03 18.28 -6.24
CA LEU A 42 -13.60 18.38 -7.63
C LEU A 42 -14.60 17.65 -8.54
N PRO A 43 -14.80 18.15 -9.78
CA PRO A 43 -15.68 17.49 -10.74
C PRO A 43 -15.25 16.05 -11.07
N ASP A 44 -16.20 15.15 -11.33
CA ASP A 44 -15.94 13.74 -11.69
C ASP A 44 -14.99 13.59 -12.90
N ARG A 45 -14.98 14.58 -13.79
CA ARG A 45 -14.15 14.61 -15.01
C ARG A 45 -12.98 15.59 -14.91
N PHE A 46 -12.54 15.90 -13.68
CA PHE A 46 -11.37 16.73 -13.46
C PHE A 46 -10.12 16.12 -14.11
N ILE A 47 -9.49 16.86 -15.02
CA ILE A 47 -8.25 16.49 -15.69
C ILE A 47 -7.10 17.15 -14.94
N GLY A 48 -6.35 16.37 -14.18
CA GLY A 48 -5.20 16.84 -13.41
C GLY A 48 -4.89 15.94 -12.21
N ASN A 49 -3.80 16.28 -11.51
CA ASN A 49 -3.40 15.60 -10.28
C ASN A 49 -4.16 16.18 -9.08
N ALA A 50 -4.81 15.31 -8.32
CA ALA A 50 -5.48 15.64 -7.06
C ALA A 50 -5.19 14.54 -6.04
N VAL A 51 -3.90 14.37 -5.74
CA VAL A 51 -3.38 13.34 -4.84
C VAL A 51 -2.45 13.98 -3.83
N ILE A 52 -2.61 13.64 -2.55
CA ILE A 52 -1.70 14.02 -1.46
C ILE A 52 -1.00 12.76 -0.94
N THR A 53 0.30 12.87 -0.68
CA THR A 53 1.05 11.84 0.02
C THR A 53 0.82 11.99 1.52
N ALA A 54 0.18 11.01 2.14
CA ALA A 54 0.13 10.88 3.59
C ALA A 54 1.20 9.90 4.08
N CYS A 55 1.52 10.00 5.36
CA CYS A 55 2.47 9.11 6.01
C CYS A 55 1.97 8.69 7.39
N ALA A 56 2.36 7.48 7.79
CA ALA A 56 2.18 6.96 9.12
C ALA A 56 3.53 6.41 9.59
N SER A 57 3.96 6.80 10.79
CA SER A 57 5.19 6.33 11.40
C SER A 57 4.90 5.80 12.80
N ALA A 58 5.51 4.67 13.16
CA ALA A 58 5.42 4.08 14.48
C ALA A 58 6.71 3.31 14.81
N ARG A 59 6.99 3.10 16.10
CA ARG A 59 8.11 2.25 16.48
C ARG A 59 7.80 0.81 16.10
N VAL A 60 8.83 0.06 15.71
CA VAL A 60 8.73 -1.36 15.36
C VAL A 60 8.01 -2.14 16.46
N LYS A 61 8.41 -1.95 17.74
CA LYS A 61 7.74 -2.61 18.88
C LYS A 61 6.24 -2.31 18.99
N ASP A 62 5.81 -1.10 18.65
CA ASP A 62 4.41 -0.71 18.75
C ASP A 62 3.61 -1.42 17.66
N LEU A 63 4.15 -1.49 16.44
CA LEU A 63 3.54 -2.24 15.33
C LEU A 63 3.49 -3.75 15.61
N GLU A 64 4.41 -4.28 16.41
CA GLU A 64 4.44 -5.70 16.77
C GLU A 64 3.46 -6.06 17.87
N GLN A 65 3.44 -5.27 18.94
CA GLN A 65 2.79 -5.64 20.21
C GLN A 65 1.37 -5.06 20.34
N ARG A 66 1.09 -3.92 19.69
CA ARG A 66 -0.23 -3.29 19.76
C ARG A 66 -1.25 -4.03 18.87
N PRO A 67 -2.55 -3.94 19.19
CA PRO A 67 -3.60 -4.49 18.34
C PRO A 67 -3.58 -3.87 16.95
N PHE A 68 -4.15 -4.58 15.97
CA PHE A 68 -4.21 -4.10 14.58
C PHE A 68 -4.88 -2.72 14.44
N SER A 69 -5.86 -2.40 15.28
CA SER A 69 -6.52 -1.10 15.32
C SER A 69 -5.56 0.07 15.49
N PHE A 70 -4.49 -0.10 16.28
CA PHE A 70 -3.47 0.94 16.46
C PHE A 70 -2.91 1.41 15.12
N CYS A 71 -2.48 0.47 14.28
CA CYS A 71 -1.88 0.77 12.99
C CYS A 71 -2.87 1.37 11.97
N VAL A 72 -4.18 1.11 12.13
CA VAL A 72 -5.24 1.77 11.34
C VAL A 72 -5.46 3.22 11.78
N GLU A 73 -5.23 3.53 13.05
CA GLU A 73 -5.44 4.87 13.64
C GLU A 73 -4.23 5.79 13.47
N VAL A 74 -3.02 5.25 13.26
CA VAL A 74 -1.82 6.07 13.03
C VAL A 74 -1.93 6.80 11.69
N ASN A 75 -1.90 8.13 11.75
CA ASN A 75 -2.03 9.02 10.60
C ASN A 75 -1.03 10.19 10.59
N LYS A 76 0.06 10.07 11.36
CA LYS A 76 1.14 11.05 11.47
C LYS A 76 2.49 10.36 11.34
N GLY A 77 3.47 11.08 10.83
CA GLY A 77 4.83 10.57 10.65
C GLY A 77 5.74 11.56 9.96
N VAL A 78 7.00 11.17 9.79
CA VAL A 78 7.95 11.87 8.93
C VAL A 78 8.14 10.99 7.68
N PRO A 79 7.81 11.50 6.48
CA PRO A 79 8.06 10.80 5.22
C PRO A 79 9.50 10.30 5.13
N SER A 80 9.69 8.99 4.94
CA SER A 80 11.00 8.38 4.71
C SER A 80 10.80 7.10 3.90
N VAL A 81 11.64 6.89 2.90
CA VAL A 81 11.66 5.65 2.09
C VAL A 81 12.96 4.87 2.22
N PHE A 82 13.82 5.30 3.13
CA PHE A 82 15.07 4.62 3.42
C PHE A 82 14.86 3.53 4.48
N ASN A 83 15.79 2.59 4.57
CA ASN A 83 15.86 1.58 5.64
C ASN A 83 14.58 0.73 5.79
N GLY A 84 14.01 0.28 4.68
CA GLY A 84 12.84 -0.61 4.68
C GLY A 84 11.48 0.10 4.76
N ASN A 85 11.46 1.43 4.87
CA ASN A 85 10.26 2.24 4.71
C ASN A 85 9.84 2.30 3.24
N PHE A 86 8.56 2.55 2.95
CA PHE A 86 8.03 2.30 1.61
C PHE A 86 6.75 3.06 1.28
N TYR A 87 6.45 3.17 -0.01
CA TYR A 87 5.17 3.66 -0.53
C TYR A 87 4.19 2.51 -0.71
N VAL A 88 2.92 2.72 -0.36
CA VAL A 88 1.80 1.87 -0.74
C VAL A 88 0.88 2.64 -1.66
N SER A 89 0.61 2.07 -2.84
CA SER A 89 -0.34 2.67 -3.79
C SER A 89 -1.45 1.70 -4.18
N ALA A 90 -2.67 2.24 -4.17
CA ALA A 90 -3.91 1.50 -4.35
C ALA A 90 -4.37 1.53 -5.80
N TRP A 91 -3.78 0.70 -6.65
CA TRP A 91 -4.09 0.63 -8.08
C TRP A 91 -5.29 -0.25 -8.40
N TRP A 92 -5.78 -1.05 -7.45
CA TRP A 92 -7.02 -1.83 -7.60
C TRP A 92 -8.27 -0.99 -7.87
N LYS A 93 -8.20 0.32 -7.59
CA LYS A 93 -9.27 1.28 -7.86
C LYS A 93 -9.28 1.76 -9.31
N PHE A 94 -8.22 1.52 -10.06
CA PHE A 94 -8.22 1.84 -11.48
C PHE A 94 -9.03 0.78 -12.23
N PRO A 95 -9.96 1.20 -13.11
CA PRO A 95 -10.84 0.30 -13.83
C PRO A 95 -10.12 -0.33 -15.03
N PHE A 96 -8.91 -0.87 -14.84
CA PHE A 96 -8.14 -1.49 -15.93
C PHE A 96 -8.96 -2.58 -16.63
N HIS A 97 -9.71 -3.36 -15.87
CA HIS A 97 -10.58 -4.42 -16.36
C HIS A 97 -11.79 -3.93 -17.19
N GLU A 98 -12.11 -2.63 -17.16
CA GLU A 98 -13.17 -2.04 -17.99
C GLU A 98 -12.65 -1.56 -19.36
N LEU A 99 -11.33 -1.51 -19.54
CA LEU A 99 -10.71 -1.07 -20.78
C LEU A 99 -10.89 -2.12 -21.88
N ASP A 100 -11.57 -1.74 -22.97
CA ASP A 100 -11.80 -2.55 -24.15
C ASP A 100 -11.66 -1.69 -25.41
N PHE A 101 -10.74 -2.06 -26.31
CA PHE A 101 -10.47 -1.38 -27.57
C PHE A 101 -11.17 -2.04 -28.78
N GLY A 102 -12.10 -2.96 -28.54
CA GLY A 102 -12.77 -3.78 -29.56
C GLY A 102 -12.19 -5.19 -29.69
N TYR A 103 -11.24 -5.57 -28.84
CA TYR A 103 -10.58 -6.89 -28.82
C TYR A 103 -10.83 -7.66 -27.53
N GLY A 104 -11.69 -7.16 -26.66
CA GLY A 104 -11.98 -7.72 -25.35
C GLY A 104 -11.31 -6.94 -24.22
N ARG A 105 -11.81 -7.21 -23.00
CA ARG A 105 -11.37 -6.54 -21.77
C ARG A 105 -9.94 -6.91 -21.40
N SER A 106 -9.23 -5.96 -20.80
CA SER A 106 -7.87 -6.22 -20.31
C SER A 106 -7.85 -7.30 -19.22
N VAL A 107 -6.90 -8.22 -19.34
CA VAL A 107 -6.68 -9.30 -18.35
C VAL A 107 -5.77 -8.83 -17.23
N HIS A 108 -4.85 -7.90 -17.49
CA HIS A 108 -3.90 -7.40 -16.49
C HIS A 108 -3.58 -5.94 -16.74
N GLY A 109 -3.43 -5.17 -15.67
CA GLY A 109 -2.95 -3.79 -15.68
C GLY A 109 -2.04 -3.55 -14.48
N GLY A 110 -0.85 -3.02 -14.74
CA GLY A 110 0.20 -2.82 -13.75
C GLY A 110 1.41 -2.13 -14.35
N PRO A 111 2.42 -1.76 -13.55
CA PRO A 111 3.63 -1.13 -14.06
C PRO A 111 4.49 -2.12 -14.86
N ILE A 112 5.34 -1.58 -15.73
CA ILE A 112 6.47 -2.29 -16.35
C ILE A 112 7.70 -2.00 -15.50
N VAL A 113 8.51 -3.03 -15.21
CA VAL A 113 9.60 -2.97 -14.22
C VAL A 113 10.76 -2.06 -14.64
N SER A 114 11.05 -1.02 -13.85
CA SER A 114 12.40 -0.69 -13.32
C SER A 114 12.35 0.40 -12.23
N GLY A 115 13.22 0.31 -11.21
CA GLY A 115 13.55 1.42 -10.30
C GLY A 115 12.51 1.83 -9.26
N MET A 116 11.59 0.96 -8.86
CA MET A 116 10.52 1.24 -7.87
C MET A 116 10.53 0.26 -6.70
N ASP A 117 11.72 -0.04 -6.16
CA ASP A 117 11.91 -1.08 -5.15
C ASP A 117 11.23 -0.72 -3.81
N GLU A 118 11.03 0.57 -3.56
CA GLU A 118 10.33 1.11 -2.39
C GLU A 118 8.81 1.15 -2.56
N PHE A 119 8.26 0.78 -3.72
CA PHE A 119 6.82 0.76 -3.94
C PHE A 119 6.22 -0.62 -3.66
N VAL A 120 5.11 -0.61 -2.93
CA VAL A 120 4.17 -1.72 -2.82
C VAL A 120 2.88 -1.32 -3.53
N LEU A 121 2.52 -2.04 -4.58
CA LEU A 121 1.33 -1.80 -5.38
C LEU A 121 0.29 -2.85 -5.08
N LEU A 122 -0.90 -2.38 -4.78
CA LEU A 122 -2.06 -3.21 -4.57
C LEU A 122 -2.87 -3.19 -5.88
N LEU A 123 -2.86 -4.31 -6.61
CA LEU A 123 -3.43 -4.46 -7.94
C LEU A 123 -4.74 -5.25 -7.89
N SER A 124 -5.64 -4.95 -8.83
CA SER A 124 -6.87 -5.74 -8.99
C SER A 124 -6.54 -7.19 -9.36
N ASN A 125 -7.30 -8.14 -8.80
CA ASN A 125 -7.32 -9.51 -9.29
C ASN A 125 -8.43 -9.64 -10.36
N SER A 126 -8.02 -9.95 -11.58
CA SER A 126 -8.91 -10.13 -12.73
C SER A 126 -9.40 -11.57 -12.90
N VAL A 127 -8.78 -12.53 -12.21
CA VAL A 127 -9.02 -13.97 -12.37
C VAL A 127 -9.98 -14.50 -11.30
N GLU A 128 -9.81 -14.08 -10.05
CA GLU A 128 -10.65 -14.52 -8.93
C GLU A 128 -11.45 -13.36 -8.31
N ARG A 129 -12.74 -13.59 -8.06
CA ARG A 129 -13.59 -12.59 -7.39
C ARG A 129 -13.19 -12.47 -5.92
N GLY A 130 -12.74 -11.27 -5.53
CA GLY A 130 -12.56 -10.88 -4.12
C GLY A 130 -11.10 -10.77 -3.63
N GLY A 131 -10.12 -11.15 -4.44
CA GLY A 131 -8.70 -11.04 -4.10
C GLY A 131 -8.06 -9.69 -4.49
N ILE A 132 -6.97 -9.33 -3.82
CA ILE A 132 -6.06 -8.24 -4.22
C ILE A 132 -4.68 -8.84 -4.45
N ASN A 133 -4.04 -8.47 -5.56
CA ASN A 133 -2.66 -8.84 -5.84
C ASN A 133 -1.72 -7.81 -5.19
N VAL A 134 -0.71 -8.26 -4.46
CA VAL A 134 0.30 -7.39 -3.85
C VAL A 134 1.59 -7.52 -4.64
N TRP A 135 1.98 -6.47 -5.33
CA TRP A 135 3.26 -6.37 -6.02
C TRP A 135 4.24 -5.58 -5.15
N LEU A 136 5.38 -6.17 -4.81
CA LEU A 136 6.40 -5.56 -3.96
C LEU A 136 7.77 -6.13 -4.31
N VAL A 137 8.80 -5.32 -4.07
CA VAL A 137 10.20 -5.76 -4.12
C VAL A 137 10.71 -5.92 -2.69
N LEU A 138 11.45 -7.01 -2.46
CA LEU A 138 12.01 -7.34 -1.17
C LEU A 138 13.30 -8.13 -1.35
N GLU A 139 14.31 -7.84 -0.53
CA GLU A 139 15.54 -8.62 -0.51
C GLU A 139 15.25 -10.08 -0.14
N LYS A 140 15.96 -11.01 -0.80
CA LYS A 140 15.70 -12.46 -0.70
C LYS A 140 15.70 -12.96 0.75
N GLU A 141 16.56 -12.39 1.60
CA GLU A 141 16.67 -12.76 3.01
C GLU A 141 15.45 -12.40 3.87
N PHE A 142 14.55 -11.54 3.38
CA PHE A 142 13.34 -11.14 4.11
C PHE A 142 12.08 -11.87 3.64
N ILE A 143 12.11 -12.59 2.50
CA ILE A 143 10.93 -13.21 1.89
C ILE A 143 10.24 -14.19 2.83
N ASP A 144 10.98 -15.14 3.41
CA ASP A 144 10.39 -16.18 4.26
C ASP A 144 9.71 -15.58 5.51
N ARG A 145 10.37 -14.57 6.12
CA ARG A 145 9.81 -13.85 7.28
C ARG A 145 8.57 -13.03 6.90
N PHE A 146 8.60 -12.40 5.73
CA PHE A 146 7.47 -11.63 5.23
C PHE A 146 6.25 -12.51 4.98
N ILE A 147 6.43 -13.65 4.30
CA ILE A 147 5.37 -14.60 3.99
C ILE A 147 4.66 -15.06 5.27
N VAL A 148 5.43 -15.45 6.29
CA VAL A 148 4.89 -15.80 7.61
C VAL A 148 3.98 -14.69 8.13
N HIS A 149 4.47 -13.45 8.19
CA HIS A 149 3.71 -12.35 8.78
C HIS A 149 2.54 -11.83 7.93
N VAL A 150 2.51 -12.06 6.62
CA VAL A 150 1.33 -11.73 5.80
C VAL A 150 0.17 -12.65 6.16
N TYR A 151 0.40 -13.96 6.32
CA TYR A 151 -0.66 -14.92 6.63
C TYR A 151 -1.22 -14.79 8.06
N TYR A 152 -0.42 -14.32 9.02
CA TYR A 152 -0.87 -14.12 10.41
C TYR A 152 -1.58 -12.77 10.67
N VAL A 153 -1.77 -11.95 9.63
CA VAL A 153 -2.37 -10.60 9.73
C VAL A 153 -3.73 -10.52 9.02
N ILE A 154 -4.12 -11.53 8.24
CA ILE A 154 -5.40 -11.65 7.53
C ILE A 154 -6.37 -12.49 8.37
#